data_AF-A0A367YU69-F1
#
_entry.id   AF-A0A367YU69-F1
#
_cell.length_a   1.000
_cell.length_b   1.000
_cell.length_c   1.000
_cell.angle_alpha   90.00
_cell.angle_beta   90.00
_cell.angle_gamma   90.00
#
_symmetry.space_group_name_H-M   'P 1'
#
loop_
_entity.id
_entity.type
_entity.pdbx_description
1 polymer ?
#
loop_
_entity_poly.entity_id
_entity_poly.type
_entity_poly.pdbx_seq_one_letter_code
_entity_poly.pdbx_strand_id
1 'polypeptide(L)'
;MLVRARELRSVALAAEAALLEQAAVWADLHPPVEPWLAAGRSDGGRATGIPLAGAGTPEVAVDAVAEWAASLGLSTGSGERLIGQALELRHRLPRLWALVQDGGVPAWQARQVAERIMSLTAEAAGFVDAQVAGVVGRIGLTQLERLVETALLRFMPAEAEERRQQAADSRCFRVEHDTTGARQGISTVFGRLDQLDAVALDTAVGEGATALARLGCTDSLDVRRSRAAGDLARRQPALDLLLAEADGDTPAAREGAARAVERVVLYVHLSAAAVAGPAEPGQVENTGTPVTADQVREWCGRPGAGSR
;
A
#
# COMPACT_ATOMS: atom_id res chain seq x y z
N MET A 1 -0.78 -18.46 40.84
CA MET A 1 -1.32 -18.17 39.49
C MET A 1 -0.26 -17.65 38.52
N LEU A 2 0.49 -16.57 38.85
CA LEU A 2 1.50 -16.02 37.94
C LEU A 2 2.68 -16.95 37.63
N VAL A 3 3.11 -17.80 38.57
CA VAL A 3 4.17 -18.81 38.33
C VAL A 3 3.70 -19.85 37.31
N ARG A 4 2.53 -20.46 37.55
CA ARG A 4 1.91 -21.43 36.62
C ARG A 4 1.70 -20.86 35.22
N ALA A 5 1.30 -19.59 35.12
CA ALA A 5 1.16 -18.92 33.83
C ALA A 5 2.50 -18.79 33.08
N ARG A 6 3.61 -18.54 33.78
CA ARG A 6 4.95 -18.49 33.17
C ARG A 6 5.44 -19.87 32.71
N GLU A 7 5.19 -20.91 33.51
CA GLU A 7 5.50 -22.30 33.13
C GLU A 7 4.73 -22.73 31.87
N LEU A 8 3.43 -22.44 31.81
CA LEU A 8 2.63 -22.76 30.63
C LEU A 8 3.14 -22.01 29.39
N ARG A 9 3.55 -20.76 29.57
CA ARG A 9 4.18 -19.97 28.50
C ARG A 9 5.51 -20.58 28.05
N SER A 10 6.38 -21.02 28.95
CA SER A 10 7.66 -21.65 28.56
C SER A 10 7.44 -22.97 27.84
N VAL A 11 6.44 -23.78 28.27
CA VAL A 11 6.07 -25.01 27.58
C VAL A 11 5.56 -24.71 26.16
N ALA A 12 4.72 -23.70 25.99
CA ALA A 12 4.22 -23.31 24.67
C ALA A 12 5.36 -22.85 23.75
N LEU A 13 6.28 -22.03 24.25
CA LEU A 13 7.45 -21.57 23.48
C LEU A 13 8.34 -22.74 23.05
N ALA A 14 8.63 -23.68 23.96
CA ALA A 14 9.42 -24.86 23.65
C ALA A 14 8.74 -25.78 22.62
N ALA A 15 7.41 -25.96 22.71
CA ALA A 15 6.67 -26.76 21.75
C ALA A 15 6.65 -26.13 20.34
N GLU A 16 6.47 -24.81 20.25
CA GLU A 16 6.52 -24.11 18.97
C GLU A 16 7.93 -24.13 18.34
N ALA A 17 8.98 -23.99 19.15
CA ALA A 17 10.37 -24.12 18.73
C ALA A 17 10.67 -25.54 18.20
N ALA A 18 10.25 -26.56 18.94
CA ALA A 18 10.38 -27.96 18.51
C ALA A 18 9.63 -28.24 17.20
N LEU A 19 8.45 -27.64 16.98
CA LEU A 19 7.71 -27.78 15.71
C LEU A 19 8.50 -27.22 14.52
N LEU A 20 9.16 -26.07 14.69
CA LEU A 20 10.03 -25.49 13.65
C LEU A 20 11.24 -26.39 13.38
N GLU A 21 11.86 -26.94 14.43
CA GLU A 21 12.96 -27.90 14.29
C GLU A 21 12.52 -29.15 13.52
N GLN A 22 11.38 -29.73 13.88
CA GLN A 22 10.84 -30.89 13.17
C GLN A 22 10.51 -30.59 11.71
N ALA A 23 10.00 -29.39 11.40
CA ALA A 23 9.77 -28.98 10.02
C ALA A 23 11.08 -28.92 9.21
N ALA A 24 12.16 -28.40 9.82
CA ALA A 24 13.47 -28.33 9.17
C ALA A 24 14.14 -29.71 9.04
N VAL A 25 14.01 -30.59 10.03
CA VAL A 25 14.49 -31.97 9.95
C VAL A 25 13.72 -32.76 8.90
N TRP A 26 12.40 -32.60 8.84
CA TRP A 26 11.57 -33.23 7.81
C TRP A 26 12.01 -32.81 6.41
N ALA A 27 12.26 -31.51 6.21
CA ALA A 27 12.80 -30.99 4.95
C ALA A 27 14.14 -31.63 4.56
N ASP A 28 15.09 -31.74 5.49
CA ASP A 28 16.40 -32.37 5.23
C ASP A 28 16.29 -33.84 4.79
N LEU A 29 15.29 -34.56 5.29
CA LEU A 29 15.08 -35.98 4.99
C LEU A 29 14.37 -36.23 3.65
N HIS A 30 13.77 -35.20 3.06
CA HIS A 30 12.94 -35.32 1.86
C HIS A 30 13.38 -34.35 0.75
N PRO A 31 14.64 -34.43 0.28
CA PRO A 31 15.05 -33.70 -0.91
C PRO A 31 14.26 -34.20 -2.13
N PRO A 32 13.97 -33.32 -3.12
CA PRO A 32 13.33 -33.75 -4.34
C PRO A 32 14.25 -34.71 -5.10
N VAL A 33 13.69 -35.83 -5.58
CA VAL A 33 14.43 -36.79 -6.41
C VAL A 33 14.76 -36.22 -7.79
N GLU A 34 13.94 -35.27 -8.26
CA GLU A 34 14.08 -34.59 -9.54
C GLU A 34 13.77 -33.09 -9.38
N PRO A 35 14.47 -32.18 -10.08
CA PRO A 35 14.30 -30.74 -9.86
C PRO A 35 12.87 -30.22 -10.04
N TRP A 36 12.09 -30.78 -10.97
CA TRP A 36 10.70 -30.35 -11.18
C TRP A 36 9.72 -30.84 -10.10
N LEU A 37 10.17 -31.71 -9.20
CA LEU A 37 9.43 -32.13 -8.01
C LEU A 37 9.79 -31.30 -6.77
N ALA A 38 10.68 -30.31 -6.90
CA ALA A 38 10.95 -29.34 -5.85
C ALA A 38 9.68 -28.54 -5.53
N ALA A 39 9.35 -28.48 -4.26
CA ALA A 39 8.25 -27.70 -3.75
C ALA A 39 8.51 -26.21 -3.93
N GLY A 40 7.47 -25.49 -4.33
CA GLY A 40 7.42 -24.03 -4.33
C GLY A 40 6.14 -23.57 -3.66
N ARG A 41 6.01 -22.25 -3.49
CA ARG A 41 4.78 -21.65 -2.97
C ARG A 41 3.63 -21.84 -3.95
N SER A 42 2.46 -22.14 -3.39
CA SER A 42 1.20 -22.17 -4.13
C SER A 42 0.28 -20.99 -3.76
N ASP A 43 -0.46 -20.50 -4.75
CA ASP A 43 -1.56 -19.54 -4.57
C ASP A 43 -2.84 -20.12 -5.18
N GLY A 44 -3.90 -20.22 -4.37
CA GLY A 44 -5.12 -20.90 -4.76
C GLY A 44 -4.93 -22.35 -5.26
N GLY A 45 -3.90 -23.04 -4.76
CA GLY A 45 -3.53 -24.40 -5.18
C GLY A 45 -2.74 -24.48 -6.49
N ARG A 46 -2.34 -23.35 -7.07
CA ARG A 46 -1.49 -23.28 -8.26
C ARG A 46 -0.06 -22.94 -7.88
N ALA A 47 0.91 -23.67 -8.43
CA ALA A 47 2.32 -23.38 -8.23
C ALA A 47 2.66 -21.98 -8.80
N THR A 48 3.33 -21.17 -7.99
CA THR A 48 3.77 -19.81 -8.37
C THR A 48 5.16 -19.79 -9.01
N GLY A 49 5.90 -20.90 -8.91
CA GLY A 49 7.32 -20.98 -9.29
C GLY A 49 8.28 -20.33 -8.28
N ILE A 50 7.75 -19.76 -7.19
CA ILE A 50 8.56 -19.16 -6.12
C ILE A 50 9.04 -20.28 -5.18
N PRO A 51 10.35 -20.37 -4.88
CA PRO A 51 10.87 -21.34 -3.91
C PRO A 51 10.25 -21.21 -2.51
N LEU A 52 10.30 -22.28 -1.71
CA LEU A 52 9.78 -22.27 -0.33
C LEU A 52 10.54 -21.31 0.60
N ALA A 53 11.85 -21.21 0.43
CA ALA A 53 12.75 -20.40 1.23
C ALA A 53 13.81 -19.73 0.33
N GLY A 54 14.49 -18.71 0.85
CA GLY A 54 15.43 -17.91 0.08
C GLY A 54 16.73 -18.63 -0.26
N ALA A 55 17.55 -18.00 -1.10
CA ALA A 55 18.76 -18.62 -1.65
C ALA A 55 19.68 -19.24 -0.58
N GLY A 56 20.15 -20.46 -0.84
CA GLY A 56 21.04 -21.22 0.04
C GLY A 56 20.33 -22.19 1.01
N THR A 57 19.00 -22.26 0.98
CA THR A 57 18.23 -23.28 1.71
C THR A 57 18.07 -24.56 0.89
N PRO A 58 17.98 -25.74 1.53
CA PRO A 58 17.70 -26.99 0.82
C PRO A 58 16.32 -26.96 0.16
N GLU A 59 16.19 -27.64 -0.98
CA GLU A 59 14.91 -27.91 -1.63
C GLU A 59 14.19 -29.07 -0.93
N VAL A 60 12.85 -29.08 -1.01
CA VAL A 60 12.01 -30.12 -0.39
C VAL A 60 11.09 -30.70 -1.45
N ALA A 61 10.85 -32.01 -1.42
CA ALA A 61 9.92 -32.65 -2.34
C ALA A 61 8.47 -32.17 -2.12
N VAL A 62 7.74 -31.94 -3.22
CA VAL A 62 6.36 -31.39 -3.20
C VAL A 62 5.36 -32.29 -2.45
N ASP A 63 5.50 -33.60 -2.55
CA ASP A 63 4.71 -34.60 -1.85
C ASP A 63 4.99 -34.64 -0.34
N ALA A 64 6.26 -34.52 0.05
CA ALA A 64 6.67 -34.44 1.46
C ALA A 64 6.08 -33.21 2.17
N VAL A 65 5.90 -32.09 1.47
CA VAL A 65 5.22 -30.91 2.03
C VAL A 65 3.74 -31.19 2.27
N ALA A 66 3.07 -31.90 1.35
CA ALA A 66 1.67 -32.25 1.49
C ALA A 66 1.45 -33.24 2.64
N GLU A 67 2.34 -34.23 2.81
CA GLU A 67 2.31 -35.17 3.93
C GLU A 67 2.50 -34.46 5.28
N TRP A 68 3.50 -33.58 5.37
CA TRP A 68 3.72 -32.75 6.55
C TRP A 68 2.50 -31.91 6.90
N ALA A 69 1.93 -31.20 5.92
CA ALA A 69 0.74 -30.38 6.12
C ALA A 69 -0.44 -31.20 6.65
N ALA A 70 -0.70 -32.35 6.03
CA ALA A 70 -1.78 -33.25 6.44
C ALA A 70 -1.60 -33.78 7.87
N SER A 71 -0.38 -34.13 8.26
CA SER A 71 -0.08 -34.63 9.63
C SER A 71 -0.41 -33.61 10.72
N LEU A 72 -0.33 -32.31 10.41
CA LEU A 72 -0.64 -31.21 11.32
C LEU A 72 -2.06 -30.65 11.16
N GLY A 73 -2.88 -31.22 10.27
CA GLY A 73 -4.21 -30.70 9.95
C GLY A 73 -4.18 -29.32 9.27
N LEU A 74 -3.09 -29.01 8.55
CA LEU A 74 -2.89 -27.76 7.84
C LEU A 74 -3.27 -27.89 6.36
N SER A 75 -3.62 -26.77 5.73
CA SER A 75 -3.66 -26.70 4.26
C SER A 75 -2.25 -26.81 3.68
N THR A 76 -2.12 -27.27 2.43
CA THR A 76 -0.82 -27.38 1.73
C THR A 76 -0.05 -26.06 1.76
N GLY A 77 -0.68 -24.94 1.39
CA GLY A 77 -0.05 -23.62 1.44
C GLY A 77 0.37 -23.15 2.85
N SER A 78 -0.28 -23.65 3.90
CA SER A 78 0.16 -23.39 5.29
C SER A 78 1.36 -24.25 5.67
N GLY A 79 1.43 -25.50 5.20
CA GLY A 79 2.58 -26.39 5.36
C GLY A 79 3.81 -25.88 4.60
N GLU A 80 3.64 -25.49 3.33
CA GLU A 80 4.68 -24.83 2.52
C GLU A 80 5.28 -23.63 3.25
N ARG A 81 4.42 -22.76 3.80
CA ARG A 81 4.86 -21.56 4.52
C ARG A 81 5.61 -21.92 5.81
N LEU A 82 5.14 -22.92 6.55
CA LEU A 82 5.79 -23.36 7.79
C LEU A 82 7.17 -23.95 7.52
N ILE A 83 7.29 -24.86 6.55
CA ILE A 83 8.58 -25.44 6.13
C ILE A 83 9.51 -24.35 5.61
N GLY A 84 9.02 -23.49 4.72
CA GLY A 84 9.80 -22.38 4.18
C GLY A 84 10.34 -21.45 5.28
N GLN A 85 9.50 -21.08 6.25
CA GLN A 85 9.92 -20.26 7.39
C GLN A 85 10.93 -20.99 8.30
N ALA A 86 10.77 -22.29 8.52
CA ALA A 86 11.71 -23.08 9.31
C ALA A 86 13.09 -23.14 8.65
N LEU A 87 13.13 -23.39 7.33
CA LEU A 87 14.37 -23.39 6.55
C LEU A 87 15.03 -22.01 6.51
N GLU A 88 14.25 -20.97 6.27
CA GLU A 88 14.74 -19.58 6.29
C GLU A 88 15.39 -19.25 7.64
N LEU A 89 14.73 -19.61 8.75
CA LEU A 89 15.27 -19.36 10.08
C LEU A 89 16.57 -20.13 10.33
N ARG A 90 16.56 -21.45 10.08
CA ARG A 90 17.70 -22.33 10.38
C ARG A 90 18.93 -22.00 9.54
N HIS A 91 18.75 -21.71 8.25
CA HIS A 91 19.86 -21.56 7.31
C HIS A 91 20.28 -20.10 7.10
N ARG A 92 19.37 -19.13 7.27
CA ARG A 92 19.63 -17.72 6.93
C ARG A 92 19.55 -16.75 8.10
N LEU A 93 18.92 -17.16 9.21
CA LEU A 93 18.81 -16.38 10.45
C LEU A 93 19.29 -17.17 11.69
N PRO A 94 20.54 -17.68 11.70
CA PRO A 94 21.00 -18.61 12.73
C PRO A 94 21.00 -18.03 14.15
N ARG A 95 21.19 -16.71 14.32
CA ARG A 95 21.14 -16.08 15.65
C ARG A 95 19.71 -16.01 16.17
N LEU A 96 18.77 -15.63 15.32
CA LEU A 96 17.35 -15.63 15.66
C LEU A 96 16.82 -17.05 15.89
N TRP A 97 17.28 -18.03 15.11
CA TRP A 97 16.98 -19.45 15.33
C TRP A 97 17.38 -19.89 16.72
N ALA A 98 18.63 -19.63 17.14
CA ALA A 98 19.10 -19.97 18.49
C ALA A 98 18.22 -19.34 19.58
N LEU A 99 17.85 -18.07 19.44
CA LEU A 99 16.96 -17.39 20.39
C LEU A 99 15.55 -18.01 20.48
N VAL A 100 15.04 -18.58 19.38
CA VAL A 100 13.76 -19.30 19.37
C VAL A 100 13.91 -20.65 20.08
N GLN A 101 14.97 -21.41 19.78
CA GLN A 101 15.24 -22.70 20.42
C GLN A 101 15.46 -22.56 21.93
N ASP A 102 16.05 -21.45 22.38
CA ASP A 102 16.24 -21.12 23.80
C ASP A 102 14.97 -20.57 24.48
N GLY A 103 13.87 -20.39 23.74
CA GLY A 103 12.62 -19.81 24.24
C GLY A 103 12.70 -18.30 24.54
N GLY A 104 13.75 -17.62 24.08
CA GLY A 104 13.94 -16.17 24.23
C GLY A 104 13.08 -15.34 23.28
N VAL A 105 12.72 -15.90 22.12
CA VAL A 105 11.82 -15.28 21.13
C VAL A 105 10.70 -16.24 20.74
N PRO A 106 9.43 -15.83 20.75
CA PRO A 106 8.33 -16.66 20.26
C PRO A 106 8.47 -17.02 18.77
N ALA A 107 8.16 -18.26 18.42
CA ALA A 107 8.29 -18.77 17.05
C ALA A 107 7.49 -17.94 16.04
N TRP A 108 6.27 -17.52 16.38
CA TRP A 108 5.45 -16.67 15.49
C TRP A 108 6.14 -15.35 15.12
N GLN A 109 6.90 -14.75 16.04
CA GLN A 109 7.61 -13.50 15.78
C GLN A 109 8.82 -13.74 14.88
N ALA A 110 9.56 -14.82 15.09
CA ALA A 110 10.67 -15.19 14.23
C ALA A 110 10.19 -15.54 12.81
N ARG A 111 9.08 -16.27 12.69
CA ARG A 111 8.44 -16.59 11.41
C ARG A 111 8.02 -15.34 10.62
N GLN A 112 7.58 -14.28 11.30
CA GLN A 112 7.31 -12.99 10.66
C GLN A 112 8.58 -12.33 10.09
N VAL A 113 9.72 -12.46 10.77
CA VAL A 113 11.01 -11.99 10.24
C VAL A 113 11.38 -12.77 9.00
N ALA A 114 11.35 -14.10 9.07
CA ALA A 114 11.64 -14.99 7.95
C ALA A 114 10.82 -14.63 6.70
N GLU A 115 9.51 -14.44 6.84
CA GLU A 115 8.62 -14.10 5.71
C GLU A 115 9.01 -12.80 4.99
N ARG A 116 9.57 -11.83 5.70
CA ARG A 116 9.93 -10.52 5.13
C ARG A 116 11.30 -10.49 4.47
N ILE A 117 12.16 -11.48 4.76
CA ILE A 117 13.52 -11.51 4.25
C ILE A 117 13.74 -12.51 3.11
N MET A 118 12.72 -13.29 2.73
CA MET A 118 12.86 -14.34 1.70
C MET A 118 13.40 -13.82 0.35
N SER A 119 13.09 -12.57 -0.01
CA SER A 119 13.57 -11.95 -1.24
C SER A 119 15.00 -11.38 -1.16
N LEU A 120 15.59 -11.34 0.04
CA LEU A 120 16.93 -10.80 0.25
C LEU A 120 18.02 -11.81 -0.17
N THR A 121 19.23 -11.34 -0.42
CA THR A 121 20.44 -12.19 -0.55
C THR A 121 20.89 -12.72 0.80
N ALA A 122 21.72 -13.77 0.82
CA ALA A 122 22.25 -14.37 2.05
C ALA A 122 22.98 -13.35 2.93
N GLU A 123 23.76 -12.44 2.33
CA GLU A 123 24.46 -11.37 3.05
C GLU A 123 23.49 -10.39 3.70
N ALA A 124 22.49 -9.92 2.95
CA ALA A 124 21.45 -9.01 3.46
C ALA A 124 20.64 -9.64 4.61
N ALA A 125 20.26 -10.92 4.47
CA ALA A 125 19.59 -11.67 5.53
C ALA A 125 20.47 -11.80 6.80
N GLY A 126 21.77 -12.08 6.64
CA GLY A 126 22.71 -12.14 7.75
C GLY A 126 22.86 -10.81 8.51
N PHE A 127 22.77 -9.68 7.80
CA PHE A 127 22.70 -8.37 8.44
C PHE A 127 21.40 -8.20 9.26
N VAL A 128 20.25 -8.59 8.70
CA VAL A 128 18.97 -8.54 9.42
C VAL A 128 19.01 -9.43 10.67
N ASP A 129 19.53 -10.66 10.56
CA ASP A 129 19.70 -11.59 11.68
C ASP A 129 20.49 -10.95 12.82
N ALA A 130 21.62 -10.33 12.49
CA ALA A 130 22.47 -9.66 13.47
C ALA A 130 21.75 -8.52 14.21
N GLN A 131 20.95 -7.73 13.50
CA GLN A 131 20.24 -6.60 14.09
C GLN A 131 19.03 -7.05 14.92
N VAL A 132 18.23 -8.00 14.41
CA VAL A 132 17.04 -8.52 15.11
C VAL A 132 17.45 -9.26 16.38
N ALA A 133 18.50 -10.08 16.33
CA ALA A 133 18.99 -10.79 17.50
C ALA A 133 19.44 -9.83 18.63
N GLY A 134 19.97 -8.65 18.28
CA GLY A 134 20.39 -7.63 19.24
C GLY A 134 19.25 -6.98 20.02
N VAL A 135 18.01 -7.02 19.51
CA VAL A 135 16.84 -6.35 20.13
C VAL A 135 15.84 -7.33 20.77
N VAL A 136 16.10 -8.63 20.70
CA VAL A 136 15.37 -9.76 21.33
C VAL A 136 13.87 -9.51 21.50
N GLY A 137 13.06 -9.92 20.52
CA GLY A 137 11.60 -9.98 20.65
C GLY A 137 10.89 -8.63 20.77
N ARG A 138 11.59 -7.49 20.72
CA ARG A 138 11.03 -6.14 20.89
C ARG A 138 10.89 -5.34 19.60
N ILE A 139 11.28 -5.90 18.46
CA ILE A 139 11.19 -5.19 17.18
C ILE A 139 9.71 -5.12 16.73
N GLY A 140 9.20 -3.90 16.57
CA GLY A 140 7.88 -3.68 15.97
C GLY A 140 7.90 -3.90 14.46
N LEU A 141 6.73 -4.16 13.87
CA LEU A 141 6.60 -4.46 12.43
C LEU A 141 7.22 -3.38 11.55
N THR A 142 6.90 -2.10 11.78
CA THR A 142 7.45 -0.99 11.00
C THR A 142 8.97 -0.87 11.13
N GLN A 143 9.52 -1.18 12.31
CA GLN A 143 10.97 -1.15 12.52
C GLN A 143 11.65 -2.30 11.76
N LEU A 144 11.04 -3.48 11.74
CA LEU A 144 11.49 -4.61 10.95
C LEU A 144 11.45 -4.30 9.44
N GLU A 145 10.37 -3.71 8.94
CA GLU A 145 10.26 -3.31 7.53
C GLU A 145 11.35 -2.29 7.15
N ARG A 146 11.59 -1.29 8.00
CA ARG A 146 12.71 -0.34 7.81
C ARG A 146 14.07 -1.02 7.82
N LEU A 147 14.28 -2.02 8.68
CA LEU A 147 15.52 -2.78 8.76
C LEU A 147 15.74 -3.62 7.49
N VAL A 148 14.69 -4.28 6.99
CA VAL A 148 14.72 -5.04 5.73
C VAL A 148 15.02 -4.12 4.56
N GLU A 149 14.38 -2.95 4.48
CA GLU A 149 14.66 -1.97 3.44
C GLU A 149 16.09 -1.43 3.54
N THR A 150 16.59 -1.20 4.75
CA THR A 150 18.00 -0.81 4.98
C THR A 150 18.96 -1.90 4.50
N ALA A 151 18.64 -3.18 4.74
CA ALA A 151 19.45 -4.30 4.26
C ALA A 151 19.44 -4.37 2.73
N LEU A 152 18.28 -4.20 2.10
CA LEU A 152 18.14 -4.15 0.65
C LEU A 152 19.00 -3.02 0.05
N LEU A 153 18.85 -1.79 0.54
CA LEU A 153 19.61 -0.63 0.04
C LEU A 153 21.12 -0.80 0.20
N ARG A 154 21.56 -1.45 1.28
CA ARG A 154 22.99 -1.61 1.59
C ARG A 154 23.66 -2.74 0.84
N PHE A 155 22.98 -3.88 0.70
CA PHE A 155 23.58 -5.13 0.21
C PHE A 155 23.05 -5.58 -1.16
N MET A 156 22.00 -4.93 -1.66
CA MET A 156 21.36 -5.23 -2.94
C MET A 156 21.08 -3.92 -3.72
N PRO A 157 22.12 -3.11 -4.01
CA PRO A 157 21.93 -1.76 -4.57
C PRO A 157 21.33 -1.78 -5.98
N ALA A 158 21.61 -2.81 -6.78
CA ALA A 158 21.03 -2.93 -8.12
C ALA A 158 19.52 -3.21 -8.06
N GLU A 159 19.10 -4.13 -7.20
CA GLU A 159 17.68 -4.44 -6.98
C GLU A 159 16.95 -3.26 -6.32
N ALA A 160 17.60 -2.54 -5.40
CA ALA A 160 17.04 -1.34 -4.82
C ALA A 160 16.83 -0.23 -5.87
N GLU A 161 17.80 -0.06 -6.77
CA GLU A 161 17.73 0.88 -7.88
C GLU A 161 16.63 0.52 -8.88
N GLU A 162 16.52 -0.77 -9.23
CA GLU A 162 15.43 -1.28 -10.07
C GLU A 162 14.05 -1.02 -9.42
N ARG A 163 13.89 -1.33 -8.13
CA ARG A 163 12.64 -1.02 -7.39
C ARG A 163 12.35 0.48 -7.37
N ARG A 164 13.36 1.33 -7.27
CA ARG A 164 13.21 2.78 -7.32
C ARG A 164 12.73 3.25 -8.70
N GLN A 165 13.26 2.69 -9.78
CA GLN A 165 12.82 2.98 -11.15
C GLN A 165 11.37 2.52 -11.35
N GLN A 166 11.05 1.28 -10.99
CA GLN A 166 9.68 0.77 -11.03
C GLN A 166 8.70 1.63 -10.22
N ALA A 167 9.11 2.10 -9.04
CA ALA A 167 8.30 2.99 -8.21
C ALA A 167 8.07 4.36 -8.87
N ALA A 168 9.08 4.89 -9.57
CA ALA A 168 8.96 6.11 -10.36
C ALA A 168 8.02 5.94 -11.55
N ASP A 169 8.09 4.82 -12.25
CA ASP A 169 7.21 4.49 -13.39
C ASP A 169 5.77 4.21 -12.97
N SER A 170 5.58 3.83 -11.71
CA SER A 170 4.24 3.64 -11.14
C SER A 170 3.51 4.95 -10.80
N ARG A 171 4.20 6.10 -10.85
CA ARG A 171 3.60 7.38 -10.47
C ARG A 171 2.37 7.61 -11.35
N CYS A 172 1.28 8.02 -10.72
CA CYS A 172 0.03 8.23 -11.44
C CYS A 172 -0.81 9.27 -10.72
N PHE A 173 -1.71 9.90 -11.46
CA PHE A 173 -2.76 10.74 -10.91
C PHE A 173 -4.01 10.51 -11.74
N ARG A 174 -5.03 9.94 -11.12
CA ARG A 174 -6.28 9.51 -11.77
C ARG A 174 -7.45 10.17 -11.09
N VAL A 175 -8.37 10.68 -11.91
CA VAL A 175 -9.67 11.19 -11.46
C VAL A 175 -10.73 10.25 -12.00
N GLU A 176 -11.41 9.56 -11.10
CA GLU A 176 -12.49 8.64 -11.42
C GLU A 176 -13.81 9.37 -11.16
N HIS A 177 -14.39 9.89 -12.24
CA HIS A 177 -15.66 10.60 -12.20
C HIS A 177 -16.82 9.65 -11.88
N ASP A 178 -17.83 10.15 -11.18
CA ASP A 178 -19.10 9.44 -11.03
C ASP A 178 -19.79 9.39 -12.39
N THR A 179 -19.87 8.23 -13.04
CA THR A 179 -20.55 8.10 -14.34
C THR A 179 -21.95 7.53 -14.24
N THR A 180 -22.31 6.95 -13.10
CA THR A 180 -23.61 6.27 -12.89
C THR A 180 -24.55 7.06 -11.99
N GLY A 181 -24.05 8.07 -11.28
CA GLY A 181 -24.80 8.85 -10.30
C GLY A 181 -24.87 8.19 -8.93
N ALA A 182 -24.31 6.98 -8.79
CA ALA A 182 -24.30 6.25 -7.52
C ALA A 182 -23.49 6.97 -6.43
N ARG A 183 -22.54 7.83 -6.83
CA ARG A 183 -21.73 8.64 -5.91
C ARG A 183 -22.25 10.07 -5.78
N GLN A 184 -23.45 10.36 -6.27
CA GLN A 184 -24.07 11.68 -6.20
C GLN A 184 -23.10 12.77 -6.71
N GLY A 185 -22.46 12.53 -7.85
CA GLY A 185 -21.52 13.47 -8.47
C GLY A 185 -20.20 13.67 -7.71
N ILE A 186 -19.91 12.85 -6.70
CA ILE A 186 -18.61 12.84 -6.01
C ILE A 186 -17.61 12.01 -6.83
N SER A 187 -16.58 12.68 -7.33
CA SER A 187 -15.46 12.03 -8.04
C SER A 187 -14.37 11.59 -7.05
N THR A 188 -13.71 10.48 -7.34
CA THR A 188 -12.56 10.01 -6.56
C THR A 188 -11.27 10.48 -7.22
N VAL A 189 -10.35 11.03 -6.43
CA VAL A 189 -8.99 11.38 -6.90
C VAL A 189 -8.00 10.47 -6.20
N PHE A 190 -7.17 9.79 -6.98
CA PHE A 190 -6.12 8.92 -6.47
C PHE A 190 -4.81 9.22 -7.17
N GLY A 191 -3.72 9.34 -6.41
CA GLY A 191 -2.41 9.56 -6.98
C GLY A 191 -1.28 8.91 -6.19
N ARG A 192 -0.26 8.50 -6.94
CA ARG A 192 1.06 8.13 -6.44
C ARG A 192 2.03 9.19 -6.94
N LEU A 193 2.51 10.03 -6.04
CA LEU A 193 3.41 11.13 -6.35
C LEU A 193 4.82 10.83 -5.83
N ASP A 194 5.78 11.69 -6.18
CA ASP A 194 7.01 11.74 -5.42
C ASP A 194 6.73 12.08 -3.94
N GLN A 195 7.55 11.56 -3.02
CA GLN A 195 7.33 11.76 -1.60
C GLN A 195 7.36 13.25 -1.21
N LEU A 196 8.28 14.03 -1.80
CA LEU A 196 8.39 15.46 -1.48
C LEU A 196 7.17 16.23 -2.02
N ASP A 197 6.74 15.89 -3.23
CA ASP A 197 5.55 16.49 -3.84
C ASP A 197 4.27 16.13 -3.06
N ALA A 198 4.16 14.89 -2.57
CA ALA A 198 3.03 14.44 -1.75
C ALA A 198 2.97 15.19 -0.41
N VAL A 199 4.12 15.40 0.25
CA VAL A 199 4.21 16.19 1.50
C VAL A 199 3.84 17.65 1.25
N ALA A 200 4.34 18.24 0.15
CA ALA A 200 3.99 19.61 -0.23
C ALA A 200 2.49 19.76 -0.52
N LEU A 201 1.91 18.82 -1.27
CA LEU A 201 0.47 18.79 -1.57
C LEU A 201 -0.36 18.65 -0.29
N ASP A 202 -0.01 17.72 0.60
CA ASP A 202 -0.73 17.53 1.88
C ASP A 202 -0.69 18.78 2.75
N THR A 203 0.48 19.45 2.79
CA THR A 203 0.67 20.72 3.50
C THR A 203 -0.23 21.80 2.91
N ALA A 204 -0.20 22.01 1.59
CA ALA A 204 -1.02 23.01 0.91
C ALA A 204 -2.53 22.78 1.10
N VAL A 205 -2.99 21.52 1.03
CA VAL A 205 -4.39 21.16 1.30
C VAL A 205 -4.75 21.39 2.78
N GLY A 206 -3.85 21.04 3.71
CA GLY A 206 -4.04 21.26 5.14
C GLY A 206 -4.13 22.76 5.51
N GLU A 207 -3.28 23.58 4.91
CA GLU A 207 -3.31 25.05 5.07
C GLU A 207 -4.61 25.63 4.51
N GLY A 208 -5.03 25.21 3.31
CA GLY A 208 -6.31 25.63 2.74
C GLY A 208 -7.51 25.24 3.61
N ALA A 209 -7.52 24.02 4.15
CA ALA A 209 -8.57 23.56 5.07
C ALA A 209 -8.60 24.38 6.37
N THR A 210 -7.43 24.76 6.89
CA THR A 210 -7.29 25.64 8.06
C THR A 210 -7.78 27.05 7.76
N ALA A 211 -7.49 27.59 6.57
CA ALA A 211 -7.98 28.89 6.12
C ALA A 211 -9.51 28.90 6.00
N LEU A 212 -10.11 27.85 5.40
CA LEU A 212 -11.57 27.71 5.33
C LEU A 212 -12.21 27.69 6.73
N ALA A 213 -11.60 27.00 7.70
CA ALA A 213 -12.08 27.00 9.08
C ALA A 213 -12.05 28.41 9.70
N ARG A 214 -10.96 29.17 9.49
CA ARG A 214 -10.82 30.56 9.97
C ARG A 214 -11.85 31.51 9.35
N LEU A 215 -12.26 31.26 8.11
CA LEU A 215 -13.30 32.02 7.41
C LEU A 215 -14.74 31.61 7.80
N GLY A 216 -14.90 30.71 8.78
CA GLY A 216 -16.20 30.32 9.33
C GLY A 216 -16.81 29.05 8.73
N CYS A 217 -16.07 28.28 7.93
CA CYS A 217 -16.57 27.01 7.40
C CYS A 217 -16.64 25.94 8.51
N THR A 218 -17.86 25.57 8.89
CA THR A 218 -18.17 24.60 9.96
C THR A 218 -18.21 23.14 9.50
N ASP A 219 -17.91 22.85 8.23
CA ASP A 219 -17.87 21.49 7.69
C ASP A 219 -16.82 20.61 8.41
N SER A 220 -16.84 19.29 8.23
CA SER A 220 -15.80 18.41 8.81
C SER A 220 -14.41 18.71 8.23
N LEU A 221 -13.35 18.26 8.91
CA LEU A 221 -11.97 18.44 8.44
C LEU A 221 -11.78 17.87 7.02
N ASP A 222 -12.31 16.68 6.76
CA ASP A 222 -12.17 16.01 5.46
C ASP A 222 -12.92 16.76 4.35
N VAL A 223 -14.11 17.31 4.64
CA VAL A 223 -14.86 18.14 3.68
C VAL A 223 -14.09 19.44 3.39
N ARG A 224 -13.51 20.08 4.41
CA ARG A 224 -12.66 21.27 4.19
C ARG A 224 -11.40 20.94 3.38
N ARG A 225 -10.75 19.79 3.62
CA ARG A 225 -9.59 19.34 2.83
C ARG A 225 -9.99 19.08 1.36
N SER A 226 -11.13 18.45 1.12
CA SER A 226 -11.68 18.26 -0.23
C SER A 226 -11.95 19.59 -0.94
N ARG A 227 -12.59 20.56 -0.26
CA ARG A 227 -12.81 21.91 -0.80
C ARG A 227 -11.49 22.62 -1.10
N ALA A 228 -10.51 22.54 -0.18
CA ALA A 228 -9.20 23.16 -0.32
C ALA A 228 -8.40 22.61 -1.51
N ALA A 229 -8.48 21.29 -1.77
CA ALA A 229 -7.90 20.70 -2.97
C ALA A 229 -8.53 21.26 -4.26
N GLY A 230 -9.86 21.47 -4.26
CA GLY A 230 -10.55 22.15 -5.36
C GLY A 230 -10.17 23.62 -5.52
N ASP A 231 -9.95 24.34 -4.41
CA ASP A 231 -9.46 25.72 -4.43
C ASP A 231 -8.04 25.82 -4.99
N LEU A 232 -7.16 24.87 -4.66
CA LEU A 232 -5.81 24.79 -5.20
C LEU A 232 -5.84 24.68 -6.74
N ALA A 233 -6.67 23.79 -7.27
CA ALA A 233 -6.87 23.65 -8.72
C ALA A 233 -7.45 24.92 -9.36
N ARG A 234 -8.40 25.60 -8.70
CA ARG A 234 -8.98 26.86 -9.20
C ARG A 234 -8.00 28.05 -9.18
N ARG A 235 -7.00 28.04 -8.29
CA ARG A 235 -6.00 29.11 -8.19
C ARG A 235 -4.91 29.00 -9.26
N GLN A 236 -4.69 27.82 -9.84
CA GLN A 236 -3.64 27.62 -10.83
C GLN A 236 -3.82 28.50 -12.09
N PRO A 237 -5.01 28.59 -12.72
CA PRO A 237 -5.21 29.50 -13.86
C PRO A 237 -5.04 30.99 -13.50
N ALA A 238 -5.40 31.39 -12.28
CA ALA A 238 -5.19 32.75 -11.80
C ALA A 238 -3.70 33.07 -11.57
N LEU A 239 -2.89 32.07 -11.20
CA LEU A 239 -1.44 32.20 -11.10
C LEU A 239 -0.80 32.37 -12.49
N ASP A 240 -1.24 31.59 -13.48
CA ASP A 240 -0.75 31.67 -14.86
C ASP A 240 -0.99 33.08 -15.46
N LEU A 241 -2.13 33.70 -15.14
CA LEU A 241 -2.42 35.10 -15.50
C LEU A 241 -1.44 36.09 -14.89
N LEU A 242 -1.18 35.99 -13.59
CA LEU A 242 -0.30 36.91 -12.87
C LEU A 242 1.14 36.83 -13.37
N LEU A 243 1.59 35.62 -13.75
CA LEU A 243 2.91 35.42 -14.36
C LEU A 243 2.97 36.00 -15.77
N ALA A 244 1.92 35.85 -16.59
CA ALA A 244 1.83 36.46 -17.92
C ALA A 244 1.80 38.00 -17.88
N GLU A 245 1.26 38.60 -16.82
CA GLU A 245 1.28 40.06 -16.61
C GLU A 245 2.67 40.57 -16.21
N ALA A 246 3.46 39.76 -15.50
CA ALA A 246 4.81 40.11 -15.04
C ALA A 246 5.87 40.04 -16.15
N ASP A 247 5.73 39.14 -17.13
CA ASP A 247 6.70 38.93 -18.22
C ASP A 247 6.53 39.87 -19.44
N GLY A 248 5.61 40.85 -19.36
CA GLY A 248 5.65 42.02 -20.24
C GLY A 248 5.48 41.76 -21.75
N ASP A 249 4.70 40.76 -22.18
CA ASP A 249 4.46 40.50 -23.61
C ASP A 249 2.97 40.47 -24.04
N THR A 250 2.78 40.89 -25.28
CA THR A 250 1.62 41.22 -26.14
C THR A 250 0.15 40.91 -25.71
N PRO A 251 -0.83 41.75 -26.12
CA PRO A 251 -2.27 41.62 -25.78
C PRO A 251 -2.91 40.27 -26.11
N ALA A 252 -2.39 39.54 -27.09
CA ALA A 252 -2.88 38.21 -27.47
C ALA A 252 -2.60 37.14 -26.38
N ALA A 253 -1.50 37.27 -25.63
CA ALA A 253 -1.21 36.40 -24.49
C ALA A 253 -2.17 36.68 -23.33
N ARG A 254 -2.59 37.95 -23.14
CA ARG A 254 -3.59 38.35 -22.15
C ARG A 254 -4.98 37.78 -22.46
N GLU A 255 -5.40 37.81 -23.73
CA GLU A 255 -6.68 37.20 -24.14
C GLU A 255 -6.67 35.67 -24.02
N GLY A 256 -5.54 35.01 -24.30
CA GLY A 256 -5.40 33.56 -24.14
C GLY A 256 -5.41 33.10 -22.68
N ALA A 257 -4.69 33.82 -21.81
CA ALA A 257 -4.61 33.50 -20.39
C ALA A 257 -5.88 33.91 -19.62
N ALA A 258 -6.57 35.00 -20.00
CA ALA A 258 -7.87 35.35 -19.43
C ALA A 258 -8.97 34.35 -19.82
N ARG A 259 -8.87 33.72 -21.00
CA ARG A 259 -9.76 32.62 -21.41
C ARG A 259 -9.52 31.33 -20.64
N ALA A 260 -8.31 31.11 -20.13
CA ALA A 260 -7.97 29.94 -19.32
C ALA A 260 -8.57 30.00 -17.89
N VAL A 261 -8.92 31.20 -17.41
CA VAL A 261 -9.48 31.40 -16.06
C VAL A 261 -10.96 31.10 -15.95
N GLU A 262 -11.70 30.98 -17.05
CA GLU A 262 -13.15 30.81 -16.98
C GLU A 262 -13.65 29.66 -17.83
N ARG A 263 -13.75 28.48 -17.20
CA ARG A 263 -15.00 27.74 -16.97
C ARG A 263 -14.72 26.26 -16.82
N VAL A 264 -15.04 25.70 -15.65
CA VAL A 264 -15.49 24.31 -15.62
C VAL A 264 -16.86 24.30 -16.30
N VAL A 265 -16.89 23.97 -17.60
CA VAL A 265 -18.15 23.83 -18.35
C VAL A 265 -18.69 22.42 -18.08
N LEU A 266 -19.71 22.34 -17.23
CA LEU A 266 -20.54 21.15 -17.12
C LEU A 266 -21.74 21.35 -18.03
N TYR A 267 -21.80 20.59 -19.12
CA TYR A 267 -23.02 20.51 -19.93
C TYR A 267 -24.00 19.58 -19.21
N VAL A 268 -25.15 20.12 -18.81
CA VAL A 268 -26.19 19.36 -18.10
C VAL A 268 -27.45 19.33 -18.95
N HIS A 269 -27.87 18.14 -19.35
CA HIS A 269 -29.15 17.92 -20.02
C HIS A 269 -30.25 17.79 -18.96
N LEU A 270 -31.15 18.76 -18.89
CA LEU A 270 -32.33 18.75 -18.05
C LEU A 270 -33.58 18.66 -18.94
N SER A 271 -34.59 17.90 -18.52
CA SER A 271 -35.91 18.01 -19.12
C SER A 271 -36.55 19.36 -18.75
N ALA A 272 -37.47 19.87 -19.58
CA ALA A 272 -38.18 21.11 -19.27
C ALA A 272 -38.97 21.03 -17.94
N ALA A 273 -39.39 19.82 -17.54
CA ALA A 273 -40.04 19.58 -16.26
C ALA A 273 -39.07 19.63 -15.06
N ALA A 274 -37.81 19.18 -15.22
CA ALA A 274 -36.75 19.26 -14.21
C ALA A 274 -36.36 20.70 -13.83
N VAL A 275 -36.52 21.64 -14.78
CA VAL A 275 -36.27 23.08 -14.55
C VAL A 275 -37.41 23.74 -13.78
N ALA A 276 -38.65 23.26 -13.98
CA ALA A 276 -39.87 23.84 -13.40
C ALA A 276 -40.29 23.21 -12.06
N GLY A 277 -39.72 22.08 -11.64
CA GLY A 277 -40.04 21.40 -10.39
C GLY A 277 -39.03 20.33 -9.97
N PRO A 278 -39.08 19.85 -8.71
CA PRO A 278 -38.01 19.05 -8.09
C PRO A 278 -37.92 17.58 -8.55
N ALA A 279 -38.68 17.14 -9.56
CA ALA A 279 -39.01 15.72 -9.72
C ALA A 279 -38.19 14.94 -10.77
N GLU A 280 -37.60 15.58 -11.78
CA GLU A 280 -36.91 14.86 -12.86
C GLU A 280 -35.38 15.06 -12.80
N PRO A 281 -34.57 13.98 -12.84
CA PRO A 281 -33.11 14.06 -12.84
C PRO A 281 -32.59 14.55 -14.20
N GLY A 282 -31.54 15.39 -14.17
CA GLY A 282 -30.75 15.76 -15.34
C GLY A 282 -29.56 14.82 -15.55
N GLN A 283 -28.81 15.00 -16.63
CA GLN A 283 -27.57 14.25 -16.92
C GLN A 283 -26.41 15.18 -17.25
N VAL A 284 -25.23 14.93 -16.67
CA VAL A 284 -23.99 15.64 -17.03
C VAL A 284 -23.37 15.00 -18.26
N GLU A 285 -23.23 15.73 -19.37
CA GLU A 285 -22.73 15.19 -20.66
C GLU A 285 -21.30 14.63 -20.54
N ASN A 286 -20.42 15.33 -19.81
CA ASN A 286 -19.00 14.99 -19.72
C ASN A 286 -18.75 13.67 -18.96
N THR A 287 -19.68 13.24 -18.12
CA THR A 287 -19.54 12.08 -17.24
C THR A 287 -20.68 11.06 -17.40
N GLY A 288 -21.79 11.42 -18.06
CA GLY A 288 -23.01 10.62 -18.17
C GLY A 288 -23.85 10.54 -16.88
N THR A 289 -23.46 11.27 -15.84
CA THR A 289 -24.01 11.13 -14.48
C THR A 289 -25.42 11.68 -14.39
N PRO A 290 -26.42 10.93 -13.89
CA PRO A 290 -27.69 11.50 -13.48
C PRO A 290 -27.51 12.36 -12.22
N VAL A 291 -28.07 13.58 -12.22
CA VAL A 291 -27.94 14.60 -11.17
C VAL A 291 -29.28 15.26 -10.86
N THR A 292 -29.51 15.67 -9.61
CA THR A 292 -30.74 16.39 -9.23
C THR A 292 -30.62 17.89 -9.48
N ALA A 293 -31.75 18.58 -9.63
CA ALA A 293 -31.78 20.04 -9.78
C ALA A 293 -31.16 20.77 -8.57
N ASP A 294 -31.31 20.23 -7.36
CA ASP A 294 -30.69 20.78 -6.14
C ASP A 294 -29.17 20.67 -6.17
N GLN A 295 -28.66 19.55 -6.66
CA GLN A 295 -27.22 19.30 -6.80
C GLN A 295 -26.58 20.21 -7.85
N VAL A 296 -27.27 20.44 -8.98
CA VAL A 296 -26.83 21.42 -10.00
C VAL A 296 -26.80 22.83 -9.39
N ARG A 297 -27.83 23.23 -8.63
CA ARG A 297 -27.86 24.52 -7.93
C ARG A 297 -26.72 24.67 -6.93
N GLU A 298 -26.39 23.61 -6.19
CA GLU A 298 -25.26 23.60 -5.26
C GLU A 298 -23.93 23.82 -5.99
N TRP A 299 -23.75 23.20 -7.16
CA TRP A 299 -22.53 23.38 -7.97
C TRP A 299 -22.42 24.79 -8.54
N CYS A 300 -23.51 25.34 -9.08
CA CYS A 300 -23.54 26.71 -9.61
C CYS A 300 -23.37 27.79 -8.52
N GLY A 301 -23.70 27.47 -7.26
CA GLY A 301 -23.46 28.37 -6.12
C GLY A 301 -22.00 28.48 -5.69
N ARG A 302 -21.08 27.67 -6.26
CA ARG A 302 -19.65 27.70 -5.92
C ARG A 302 -18.92 28.73 -6.79
N PRO A 303 -18.00 29.54 -6.22
CA PRO A 303 -17.21 30.50 -6.99
C PRO A 303 -16.39 29.76 -8.07
N GLY A 304 -16.61 30.13 -9.34
CA GLY A 304 -15.96 29.54 -10.53
C GLY A 304 -16.85 28.64 -11.40
N ALA A 305 -18.09 28.33 -11.00
CA ALA A 305 -19.05 27.58 -11.81
C ALA A 305 -19.98 28.54 -12.58
N GLY A 306 -19.58 28.96 -13.78
CA GLY A 306 -20.40 29.84 -14.62
C GLY A 306 -21.43 29.04 -15.44
N SER A 307 -22.73 29.21 -15.19
CA SER A 307 -23.80 28.67 -16.03
C SER A 307 -23.98 29.49 -17.32
N ARG A 308 -24.12 28.81 -18.46
CA ARG A 308 -24.73 29.38 -19.67
C ARG A 308 -25.92 28.54 -20.06
#